data_AF-A0A928Z9K2-F1
#
_entry.id   AF-A0A928Z9K2-F1
#
_cell.length_a   1.000
_cell.length_b   1.000
_cell.length_c   1.000
_cell.angle_alpha   90.00
_cell.angle_beta   90.00
_cell.angle_gamma   90.00
#
_symmetry.space_group_name_H-M   'P 1'
#
loop_
_entity.id
_entity.type
_entity.pdbx_description
1 polymer ?
#
loop_
_entity_poly.entity_id
_entity_poly.type
_entity_poly.pdbx_seq_one_letter_code
_entity_poly.pdbx_strand_id
1 'polypeptide(L)'
;MAKIRAVLCGYYGMGNGGDEALLASLLQMLPPQVQPVVLSGNPKQTRDRYQVPTYPRKSIASFQLLRESDVFIWGGGSLVQDATSALSPV
;
A
#
# COMPACT_ATOMS: atom_id res chain seq x y z
N MET A 1 21.41 11.98 -0.50
CA MET A 1 20.19 12.17 -1.31
C MET A 1 18.99 12.15 -0.39
N ALA A 2 18.01 13.03 -0.61
CA ALA A 2 16.75 13.01 0.15
C ALA A 2 16.01 11.70 -0.14
N LYS A 3 15.44 11.10 0.90
CA LYS A 3 14.62 9.89 0.78
C LYS A 3 13.20 10.28 0.37
N ILE A 4 12.66 9.63 -0.66
CA ILE A 4 11.31 9.86 -1.18
C ILE A 4 10.35 8.97 -0.40
N ARG A 5 9.35 9.54 0.28
CA ARG A 5 8.31 8.77 0.99
C ARG A 5 7.20 8.38 0.02
N ALA A 6 7.05 7.08 -0.22
CA ALA A 6 6.00 6.53 -1.06
C ALA A 6 4.95 5.81 -0.22
N VAL A 7 3.68 6.19 -0.34
CA VAL A 7 2.56 5.49 0.29
C VAL A 7 1.96 4.51 -0.71
N LEU A 8 1.98 3.22 -0.36
CA LEU A 8 1.47 2.13 -1.18
C LEU A 8 0.07 1.76 -0.68
N CYS A 9 -0.93 1.90 -1.55
CA CYS A 9 -2.32 1.56 -1.24
C CYS A 9 -2.81 0.44 -2.15
N GLY A 10 -3.38 -0.60 -1.58
CA GLY A 10 -3.95 -1.71 -2.35
C GLY A 10 -4.74 -2.66 -1.45
N TYR A 11 -5.08 -3.84 -1.97
CA TYR A 11 -5.80 -4.88 -1.22
C TYR A 11 -4.87 -5.72 -0.32
N TYR A 12 -3.83 -5.08 0.23
CA TYR A 12 -2.80 -5.72 1.04
C TYR A 12 -3.29 -6.03 2.46
N GLY A 13 -2.81 -7.12 3.04
CA GLY A 13 -3.18 -7.60 4.38
C GLY A 13 -4.61 -8.10 4.49
N MET A 14 -5.24 -8.45 3.36
CA MET A 14 -6.62 -8.95 3.29
C MET A 14 -6.70 -10.46 3.00
N GLY A 15 -5.56 -11.14 2.93
CA GLY A 15 -5.48 -12.59 2.69
C GLY A 15 -5.53 -13.02 1.22
N ASN A 16 -5.55 -12.08 0.27
CA ASN A 16 -5.46 -12.39 -1.16
C ASN A 16 -3.99 -12.65 -1.57
N GLY A 17 -3.65 -13.89 -1.91
CA GLY A 17 -2.28 -14.26 -2.28
C GLY A 17 -1.74 -13.52 -3.52
N GLY A 18 -2.59 -13.17 -4.48
CA GLY A 18 -2.21 -12.41 -5.67
C GLY A 18 -1.81 -10.97 -5.34
N ASP A 19 -2.59 -10.29 -4.50
CA ASP A 19 -2.28 -8.92 -4.06
C ASP A 19 -1.06 -8.88 -3.14
N GLU A 20 -0.86 -9.91 -2.31
CA GLU A 20 0.36 -10.07 -1.51
C GLU A 20 1.60 -10.28 -2.40
N ALA A 21 1.50 -11.09 -3.45
CA ALA A 21 2.58 -11.25 -4.43
C ALA A 21 2.86 -9.94 -5.17
N LEU A 22 1.81 -9.20 -5.56
CA LEU A 22 1.94 -7.90 -6.19
C LEU A 22 2.66 -6.88 -5.29
N LEU A 23 2.30 -6.83 -4.00
CA LEU A 23 3.00 -6.00 -3.02
C LEU A 23 4.48 -6.39 -2.92
N ALA A 24 4.77 -7.68 -2.83
CA ALA A 24 6.14 -8.17 -2.73
C ALA A 24 6.98 -7.78 -3.95
N SER A 25 6.43 -7.89 -5.16
CA SER A 25 7.10 -7.48 -6.40
C SER A 25 7.30 -5.95 -6.44
N LEU A 26 6.28 -5.18 -6.07
CA LEU A 26 6.37 -3.72 -6.02
C LEU A 26 7.49 -3.27 -5.08
N LEU A 27 7.55 -3.82 -3.87
CA LEU A 27 8.59 -3.47 -2.88
C LEU A 27 10.00 -3.81 -3.37
N GLN A 28 10.19 -4.90 -4.11
CA GLN A 28 11.48 -5.29 -4.69
C GLN A 28 11.93 -4.37 -5.82
N MET A 29 10.98 -3.80 -6.57
CA MET A 29 11.25 -2.91 -7.69
C MET A 29 11.50 -1.45 -7.28
N LEU A 30 11.24 -1.10 -6.02
CA LEU A 30 11.42 0.29 -5.57
C LEU A 30 12.90 0.69 -5.58
N PRO A 31 13.23 1.88 -6.11
CA PRO A 31 14.58 2.41 -6.03
C PRO A 31 15.04 2.56 -4.56
N PRO A 32 16.33 2.39 -4.25
CA PRO A 32 16.85 2.44 -2.87
C PRO A 32 16.59 3.76 -2.11
N GLN A 33 16.35 4.84 -2.85
CA GLN A 33 16.02 6.16 -2.31
C GLN A 33 14.55 6.29 -1.88
N VAL A 34 13.69 5.32 -2.21
CA VAL A 34 12.28 5.31 -1.83
C VAL A 34 12.10 4.60 -0.50
N GLN A 35 11.38 5.25 0.42
CA GLN A 35 10.92 4.66 1.67
C GLN A 35 9.43 4.32 1.53
N PRO A 36 9.09 3.03 1.32
CA PRO A 36 7.70 2.62 1.23
C PRO A 36 7.01 2.65 2.60
N VAL A 37 5.75 3.06 2.59
CA VAL A 37 4.81 2.87 3.69
C VAL A 37 3.56 2.21 3.15
N VAL A 38 3.17 1.07 3.73
CA VAL A 38 2.07 0.25 3.18
C VAL A 38 0.78 0.46 3.98
N LEU A 39 -0.29 0.82 3.28
CA LEU A 39 -1.64 0.77 3.82
C LEU A 39 -2.16 -0.66 3.74
N SER A 40 -2.48 -1.25 4.88
CA SER A 40 -2.83 -2.67 4.99
C SER A 40 -4.13 -2.89 5.80
N GLY A 41 -4.86 -3.95 5.45
CA GLY A 41 -5.98 -4.49 6.24
C GLY A 41 -5.52 -5.16 7.53
N ASN A 42 -4.30 -5.71 7.54
CA ASN A 42 -3.65 -6.30 8.71
C ASN A 42 -2.21 -5.77 8.84
N PRO A 43 -2.03 -4.55 9.37
CA PRO A 43 -0.72 -3.90 9.43
C PRO A 43 0.35 -4.71 10.15
N LYS A 44 -0.02 -5.39 11.25
CA LYS A 44 0.93 -6.22 12.00
C LYS A 44 1.50 -7.34 11.12
N GLN A 45 0.63 -8.12 10.48
CA GLN A 45 1.05 -9.21 9.60
C GLN A 45 1.87 -8.71 8.41
N THR A 46 1.45 -7.62 7.77
CA THR A 46 2.16 -7.04 6.62
C THR A 46 3.54 -6.53 7.03
N ARG A 47 3.66 -5.88 8.19
CA ARG A 47 4.95 -5.41 8.73
C ARG A 47 5.88 -6.57 9.02
N ASP A 48 5.38 -7.59 9.73
CA ASP A 48 6.18 -8.74 10.12
C ASP A 48 6.68 -9.51 8.88
N ARG A 49 5.87 -9.55 7.82
CA ARG A 49 6.22 -10.21 6.55
C ARG A 49 7.22 -9.43 5.71
N TYR A 50 6.99 -8.14 5.48
CA TYR A 50 7.75 -7.35 4.50
C TYR A 50 8.78 -6.39 5.13
N GLN A 51 8.80 -6.28 6.47
CA GLN A 51 9.74 -5.44 7.21
C GLN A 51 9.70 -3.96 6.79
N VAL A 52 8.50 -3.46 6.45
CA VAL A 52 8.24 -2.07 6.08
C VAL A 52 7.26 -1.41 7.05
N PRO A 53 7.28 -0.07 7.19
CA PRO A 53 6.24 0.64 7.91
C PRO A 53 4.86 0.37 7.33
N THR A 54 3.89 0.13 8.21
CA THR A 54 2.52 -0.21 7.83
C THR A 54 1.50 0.54 8.67
N TYR A 55 0.40 0.96 8.03
CA TYR A 55 -0.71 1.65 8.69
C TYR A 55 -2.05 1.01 8.29
N PRO A 56 -3.09 1.09 9.14
CA PRO A 56 -4.42 0.64 8.79
C PRO A 56 -4.97 1.44 7.60
N ARG A 57 -5.45 0.74 6.56
CA ARG A 57 -5.97 1.32 5.31
C ARG A 57 -7.17 2.27 5.46
N LYS A 58 -7.92 2.17 6.56
CA LYS A 58 -9.10 3.01 6.86
C LYS A 58 -8.90 3.70 8.20
N SER A 59 -7.98 4.66 8.28
CA SER A 59 -7.68 5.37 9.53
C SER A 59 -7.38 6.85 9.31
N ILE A 60 -7.62 7.68 10.33
CA ILE A 60 -7.24 9.10 10.31
C ILE A 60 -5.72 9.24 10.07
N ALA A 61 -4.93 8.35 10.67
CA ALA A 61 -3.47 8.30 10.49
C ALA A 61 -3.08 8.08 9.01
N SER A 62 -3.83 7.27 8.25
CA SER A 62 -3.57 7.09 6.82
C SER A 62 -3.78 8.37 6.01
N PHE A 63 -4.70 9.26 6.39
CA PHE A 63 -4.89 10.55 5.71
C PHE A 63 -3.75 11.54 5.98
N GLN A 64 -3.24 11.58 7.22
CA GLN A 64 -2.08 12.40 7.55
C GLN A 64 -0.84 11.93 6.78
N LEU A 65 -0.65 10.61 6.73
CA LEU A 65 0.46 10.00 5.99
C LEU A 65 0.41 10.35 4.50
N LEU A 66 -0.77 10.35 3.88
CA LEU A 66 -0.94 10.76 2.49
C LEU A 66 -0.52 12.23 2.26
N ARG A 67 -0.87 13.12 3.18
CA ARG A 67 -0.48 14.55 3.10
C ARG A 67 1.02 14.79 3.17
N GLU A 68 1.74 13.95 3.91
CA GLU A 68 3.19 14.09 4.08
C GLU A 68 4.01 13.25 3.09
N SER A 69 3.35 12.50 2.21
CA SER A 69 4.01 11.64 1.23
C SER A 69 4.38 12.41 -0.03
N ASP A 70 5.53 12.08 -0.62
CA ASP A 70 5.97 12.63 -1.89
C ASP A 70 5.27 11.94 -3.07
N VAL A 71 4.96 10.65 -2.89
CA VAL A 71 4.38 9.79 -3.92
C VAL A 71 3.28 8.92 -3.33
N PHE A 72 2.15 8.84 -4.01
CA PHE A 72 1.12 7.84 -3.77
C PHE A 72 1.16 6.79 -4.87
N ILE A 73 1.40 5.54 -4.50
CA ILE A 73 1.36 4.40 -5.41
C ILE A 73 0.08 3.65 -5.14
N TRP A 74 -0.86 3.80 -6.07
CA TRP A 74 -2.00 2.91 -6.12
C TRP A 74 -1.54 1.57 -6.69
N GLY A 75 -1.61 0.52 -5.88
CA GLY A 75 -1.31 -0.85 -6.27
C GLY A 75 -2.12 -1.29 -7.49
N GLY A 76 -1.56 -2.22 -8.25
CA GLY A 76 -2.21 -2.82 -9.40
C GLY A 76 -3.16 -3.96 -9.04
N GLY A 77 -3.53 -4.75 -10.05
CA GLY A 77 -4.50 -5.84 -9.92
C GLY A 77 -5.92 -5.36 -10.19
N SER A 78 -6.86 -5.91 -9.44
CA SER A 78 -8.30 -5.72 -9.58
C SER A 78 -8.82 -4.55 -8.72
N LEU A 79 -8.02 -3.50 -8.52
CA LEU A 79 -8.40 -2.36 -7.69
C LEU A 79 -9.27 -1.35 -8.43
N VAL A 80 -9.09 -1.22 -9.73
CA VAL A 80 -9.96 -0.49 -10.65
C VAL A 80 -10.62 -1.53 -11.54
N GLN A 81 -11.89 -1.83 -11.28
CA GLN A 81 -12.68 -2.81 -12.03
C GLN A 81 -13.99 -2.18 -12.48
N ASP A 82 -14.46 -2.61 -13.65
CA ASP A 82 -15.82 -2.29 -14.13
C ASP A 82 -16.91 -3.00 -13.32
N ALA A 83 -16.57 -4.09 -12.61
CA ALA A 83 -17.47 -4.78 -11.70
C ALA A 83 -17.44 -4.13 -10.30
N THR A 84 -18.42 -3.28 -10.04
CA THR A 84 -18.52 -2.47 -8.82
C THR A 84 -18.79 -3.31 -7.57
N SER A 85 -17.89 -3.22 -6.59
CA SER A 85 -18.26 -3.34 -5.18
C SER A 85 -18.95 -2.04 -4.75
N ALA A 86 -19.80 -2.06 -3.71
CA ALA A 86 -20.45 -0.85 -3.16
C ALA A 86 -19.46 0.24 -2.68
N LEU A 87 -18.15 -0.04 -2.69
CA LEU A 87 -17.07 0.84 -2.29
C LEU A 87 -16.18 1.29 -3.46
N SER A 88 -16.50 0.92 -4.70
CA SER A 88 -15.78 1.40 -5.88
C SER A 88 -16.03 2.91 -6.04
N PRO A 89 -14.98 3.75 -6.19
CA PRO A 89 -15.17 5.14 -6.57
C PRO A 89 -15.77 5.19 -7.98
N VAL A 90 -16.89 5.89 -8.12
CA VAL A 90 -17.50 6.28 -9.40
C VAL A 90 -16.72 7.43 -10.04
#